data_AF-A0A1Y5Q1G9-F1
#
_entry.id   AF-A0A1Y5Q1G9-F1
#
_cell.length_a   1.000
_cell.length_b   1.000
_cell.length_c   1.000
_cell.angle_alpha   90.00
_cell.angle_beta   90.00
_cell.angle_gamma   90.00
#
_symmetry.space_group_name_H-M   'P 1'
#
loop_
_entity.id
_entity.type
_entity.pdbx_description
1 polymer ?
#
loop_
_entity_poly.entity_id
_entity_poly.type
_entity_poly.pdbx_seq_one_letter_code
_entity_poly.pdbx_strand_id
1 'polypeptide(L)'
;MDHDATLQALHADLDALRIAVEQEDHAEAALIAVRHDRHLREFIETCGTQAAANGLRKLLELQRELTHDMLARRDVAAAHLRSGRQSIRAANAYLQAGTLA
;
A
#
# COMPACT_ATOMS: atom_id res chain seq x y z
N MET A 1 -1.79 -29.90 -2.88
CA MET A 1 -1.30 -28.65 -3.49
C MET A 1 0.10 -28.42 -2.96
N ASP A 2 1.02 -27.96 -3.80
CA ASP A 2 2.42 -27.77 -3.46
C ASP A 2 2.60 -26.44 -2.72
N HIS A 3 2.89 -26.50 -1.42
CA HIS A 3 3.01 -25.31 -0.55
C HIS A 3 4.09 -24.35 -1.02
N ASP A 4 5.14 -24.84 -1.67
CA ASP A 4 6.21 -24.00 -2.23
C ASP A 4 5.70 -23.13 -3.38
N ALA A 5 4.82 -23.65 -4.24
CA ALA A 5 4.24 -22.89 -5.34
C ALA A 5 3.34 -21.74 -4.82
N THR A 6 2.57 -21.98 -3.77
CA THR A 6 1.71 -20.95 -3.15
C THR A 6 2.56 -19.89 -2.42
N LEU A 7 3.62 -20.29 -1.74
CA LEU A 7 4.56 -19.35 -1.11
C LEU A 7 5.28 -18.49 -2.15
N GLN A 8 5.64 -19.06 -3.30
CA GLN A 8 6.27 -18.34 -4.39
C GLN A 8 5.30 -17.32 -5.02
N ALA A 9 4.01 -17.65 -5.15
CA ALA A 9 2.97 -16.72 -5.59
C ALA A 9 2.81 -15.54 -4.61
N LEU A 10 2.86 -15.80 -3.30
CA LEU A 10 2.80 -14.76 -2.27
C LEU A 10 3.99 -13.79 -2.34
N HIS A 11 5.20 -14.29 -2.61
CA HIS A 11 6.36 -13.41 -2.83
C HIS A 11 6.23 -12.59 -4.11
N ALA A 12 5.79 -13.21 -5.21
CA ALA A 12 5.59 -12.51 -6.48
C ALA A 12 4.54 -11.39 -6.37
N ASP A 13 3.48 -11.60 -5.57
CA ASP A 13 2.48 -10.58 -5.28
C ASP A 13 3.07 -9.37 -4.54
N LEU A 14 3.97 -9.59 -3.58
CA LEU A 14 4.60 -8.49 -2.85
C LEU A 14 5.58 -7.69 -3.72
N ASP A 15 6.34 -8.37 -4.57
CA ASP A 15 7.21 -7.69 -5.55
C ASP A 15 6.39 -6.86 -6.56
N ALA A 16 5.30 -7.43 -7.07
CA ALA A 16 4.40 -6.71 -7.96
C ALA A 16 3.74 -5.51 -7.26
N LEU A 17 3.34 -5.66 -5.99
CA LEU A 17 2.73 -4.58 -5.22
C LEU A 17 3.73 -3.44 -5.00
N ARG A 18 5.00 -3.75 -4.68
CA ARG A 18 6.06 -2.76 -4.56
C ARG A 18 6.25 -1.98 -5.87
N ILE A 19 6.31 -2.66 -7.01
CA ILE A 19 6.46 -2.01 -8.32
C ILE A 19 5.25 -1.10 -8.60
N ALA A 20 4.02 -1.56 -8.38
CA ALA A 20 2.82 -0.76 -8.60
C ALA A 20 2.78 0.49 -7.71
N VAL A 21 3.20 0.36 -6.44
CA VAL A 21 3.34 1.48 -5.52
C VAL A 21 4.43 2.45 -5.99
N GLU A 22 5.60 1.97 -6.40
CA GLU A 22 6.70 2.79 -6.95
C GLU A 22 6.28 3.56 -8.21
N GLN A 23 5.46 2.96 -9.07
CA GLN A 23 4.94 3.60 -10.28
C GLN A 23 3.73 4.50 -10.04
N GLU A 24 3.29 4.65 -8.78
CA GLU A 24 2.08 5.40 -8.41
C GLU A 24 0.78 4.85 -9.04
N ASP A 25 0.80 3.59 -9.52
CA ASP A 25 -0.38 2.91 -10.02
C ASP A 25 -1.18 2.34 -8.85
N HIS A 26 -1.95 3.23 -8.21
CA HIS A 26 -2.74 2.90 -7.02
C HIS A 26 -3.90 1.92 -7.30
N ALA A 27 -4.39 1.88 -8.54
CA ALA A 27 -5.47 0.96 -8.92
C ALA A 27 -4.93 -0.48 -9.01
N GLU A 28 -3.77 -0.65 -9.68
CA GLU A 28 -3.10 -1.93 -9.76
C GLU A 28 -2.61 -2.41 -8.39
N ALA A 29 -2.06 -1.50 -7.58
CA ALA A 29 -1.65 -1.81 -6.20
C ALA A 29 -2.83 -2.36 -5.36
N ALA A 30 -4.03 -1.79 -5.49
CA ALA A 30 -5.20 -2.27 -4.77
C ALA A 30 -5.63 -3.69 -5.23
N LEU A 31 -5.59 -3.96 -6.54
CA LEU A 31 -5.87 -5.28 -7.11
C LEU A 31 -4.89 -6.34 -6.62
N ILE A 32 -3.59 -6.03 -6.62
CA ILE A 32 -2.55 -6.95 -6.16
C ILE A 32 -2.70 -7.23 -4.66
N ALA A 33 -3.02 -6.21 -3.84
CA ALA A 33 -3.25 -6.41 -2.41
C ALA A 33 -4.41 -7.38 -2.11
N VAL A 34 -5.52 -7.28 -2.86
CA VAL A 34 -6.66 -8.21 -2.73
C VAL A 34 -6.27 -9.62 -3.16
N ARG A 35 -5.52 -9.76 -4.25
CA ARG A 35 -5.03 -11.07 -4.73
C ARG A 35 -4.11 -11.73 -3.69
N HIS A 36 -3.22 -10.94 -3.11
CA HIS A 36 -2.29 -11.38 -2.07
C HIS A 36 -3.02 -11.89 -0.82
N ASP A 37 -4.05 -11.17 -0.34
CA ASP A 37 -4.86 -11.60 0.81
C ASP A 37 -5.54 -12.95 0.55
N ARG A 38 -6.06 -13.16 -0.67
CA ARG A 38 -6.66 -14.45 -1.06
C ARG A 38 -5.64 -15.59 -1.01
N HIS A 39 -4.48 -15.42 -1.65
CA HIS A 39 -3.43 -16.46 -1.64
C HIS A 39 -2.93 -16.74 -0.22
N LEU A 40 -2.93 -15.74 0.67
CA LEU A 40 -2.50 -15.90 2.05
C LEU A 40 -3.49 -16.77 2.84
N ARG A 41 -4.80 -16.52 2.68
CA ARG A 41 -5.85 -17.33 3.31
C ARG A 41 -5.79 -18.78 2.83
N GLU A 42 -5.68 -18.98 1.51
CA GLU A 42 -5.55 -20.31 0.90
C GLU A 42 -4.32 -21.07 1.46
N PHE A 43 -3.19 -20.37 1.60
CA PHE A 43 -1.97 -20.93 2.16
C PHE A 43 -2.12 -21.32 3.63
N ILE A 44 -2.73 -20.46 4.46
CA ILE A 44 -2.98 -20.74 5.88
C ILE A 44 -3.91 -21.95 6.04
N GLU A 45 -4.97 -22.05 5.23
CA GLU A 45 -5.91 -23.17 5.25
C GLU A 45 -5.25 -24.50 4.87
N THR A 46 -4.30 -24.48 3.92
CA THR A 46 -3.64 -25.70 3.43
C THR A 46 -2.41 -26.12 4.21
N CYS A 47 -1.67 -25.21 4.85
CA CYS A 47 -0.33 -25.51 5.39
C CYS A 47 -0.33 -25.99 6.86
N GLY A 48 -1.39 -25.75 7.62
CA GLY A 48 -1.44 -26.09 9.05
C GLY A 48 -0.41 -25.28 9.86
N THR A 49 -0.73 -24.98 11.12
CA THR A 49 -0.06 -23.94 11.94
C THR A 49 1.44 -24.16 12.20
N GLN A 50 2.02 -25.32 11.88
CA GLN A 50 3.41 -25.68 12.23
C GLN A 50 4.40 -25.69 11.05
N ALA A 51 3.99 -25.95 9.81
CA ALA A 51 4.94 -26.09 8.68
C ALA A 51 5.40 -24.75 8.08
N ALA A 52 4.69 -23.67 8.38
CA ALA A 52 4.81 -22.40 7.66
C ALA A 52 5.72 -21.35 8.34
N ALA A 53 6.38 -21.70 9.45
CA ALA A 53 6.96 -20.74 10.40
C ALA A 53 8.16 -19.90 9.92
N ASN A 54 8.91 -20.35 8.90
CA ASN A 54 10.02 -19.57 8.32
C ASN A 54 9.58 -18.77 7.08
N GLY A 55 8.80 -19.38 6.18
CA GLY A 55 8.25 -18.71 5.00
C GLY A 55 7.30 -17.57 5.36
N LEU A 56 6.42 -17.76 6.36
CA LEU A 56 5.55 -16.68 6.85
C LEU A 56 6.34 -15.52 7.46
N ARG A 57 7.48 -15.78 8.09
CA ARG A 57 8.22 -14.72 8.79
C ARG A 57 8.80 -13.71 7.80
N LYS A 58 9.40 -14.22 6.72
CA LYS A 58 9.86 -13.42 5.58
C LYS A 58 8.71 -12.65 4.94
N LEU A 59 7.56 -13.30 4.78
CA LEU A 59 6.36 -12.68 4.22
C LEU A 59 5.84 -11.54 5.10
N LEU A 60 5.78 -11.74 6.42
CA LEU A 60 5.32 -10.75 7.39
C LEU A 60 6.28 -9.56 7.50
N GLU A 61 7.58 -9.79 7.36
CA GLU A 61 8.59 -8.71 7.27
C GLU A 61 8.34 -7.83 6.04
N LEU A 62 8.23 -8.44 4.85
CA LEU A 62 7.95 -7.72 3.61
C LEU A 62 6.61 -6.97 3.66
N GLN A 63 5.56 -7.57 4.22
CA GLN A 63 4.26 -6.90 4.41
C GLN A 63 4.37 -5.68 5.33
N ARG A 64 5.16 -5.77 6.42
CA ARG A 64 5.36 -4.65 7.35
C ARG A 64 6.13 -3.50 6.70
N GLU A 65 7.20 -3.80 5.99
CA GLU A 65 7.99 -2.80 5.26
C GLU A 65 7.11 -2.05 4.25
N LEU A 66 6.37 -2.79 3.44
CA LEU A 66 5.50 -2.22 2.43
C LEU A 66 4.35 -1.38 3.02
N THR A 67 3.76 -1.84 4.13
CA THR A 67 2.73 -1.08 4.84
C THR A 67 3.28 0.24 5.37
N HIS A 68 4.51 0.22 5.89
CA HIS A 68 5.17 1.42 6.40
C HIS A 68 5.44 2.43 5.28
N ASP A 69 5.90 1.96 4.11
CA ASP A 69 6.11 2.82 2.94
C ASP A 69 4.80 3.41 2.40
N MET A 70 3.73 2.62 2.31
CA MET A 70 2.42 3.13 1.88
C MET A 70 1.88 4.18 2.85
N LEU A 71 2.07 4.02 4.16
CA LEU A 71 1.70 5.02 5.16
C LEU A 71 2.49 6.31 4.99
N ALA A 72 3.80 6.23 4.78
CA ALA A 72 4.66 7.39 4.55
C ALA A 72 4.21 8.17 3.30
N ARG A 73 3.95 7.46 2.19
CA ARG A 73 3.45 8.05 0.94
C ARG A 73 2.09 8.73 1.13
N ARG A 74 1.17 8.09 1.86
CA ARG A 74 -0.13 8.68 2.20
C ARG A 74 0.04 9.98 3.00
N ASP A 75 0.94 10.00 3.96
CA ASP A 75 1.13 11.17 4.82
C ASP A 75 1.74 12.35 4.06
N VAL A 76 2.67 12.08 3.12
CA VAL A 76 3.19 13.06 2.16
C VAL A 76 2.07 13.61 1.27
N ALA A 77 1.26 12.74 0.65
CA ALA A 77 0.13 13.17 -0.17
C ALA A 77 -0.88 14.02 0.63
N ALA A 78 -1.16 13.64 1.88
CA ALA A 78 -2.04 14.40 2.77
C ALA A 78 -1.46 15.79 3.11
N ALA A 79 -0.14 15.90 3.27
CA ALA A 79 0.53 17.19 3.47
C ALA A 79 0.40 18.11 2.24
N HIS A 80 0.59 17.57 1.03
CA HIS A 80 0.39 18.32 -0.21
C HIS A 80 -1.05 18.82 -0.36
N LEU A 81 -2.05 17.99 -0.08
CA LEU A 81 -3.47 18.40 -0.13
C LEU A 81 -3.80 19.50 0.89
N ARG A 82 -3.26 19.42 2.11
CA ARG A 82 -3.43 20.48 3.13
C ARG A 82 -2.81 21.79 2.68
N SER A 83 -1.59 21.74 2.12
CA SER A 83 -0.90 22.91 1.57
C SER A 83 -1.71 23.56 0.45
N GLY A 84 -2.17 22.76 -0.53
CA GLY A 84 -2.99 23.27 -1.64
C GLY A 84 -4.30 23.92 -1.18
N ARG A 85 -5.00 23.34 -0.19
CA ARG A 85 -6.20 23.95 0.41
C ARG A 85 -5.89 25.27 1.10
N GLN A 86 -4.74 25.38 1.78
CA GLN A 86 -4.32 26.63 2.43
C GLN A 86 -4.00 27.71 1.39
N SER A 87 -3.31 27.37 0.31
CA SER A 87 -3.03 28.30 -0.80
C SER A 87 -4.30 28.83 -1.45
N ILE A 88 -5.29 27.97 -1.71
CA ILE A 88 -6.59 28.38 -2.27
C ILE A 88 -7.33 29.33 -1.30
N ARG A 89 -7.33 29.02 0.00
CA ARG A 89 -7.92 29.91 1.02
C ARG A 89 -7.24 31.28 1.05
N ALA A 90 -5.92 31.32 0.98
CA ALA A 90 -5.16 32.56 0.94
C ALA A 90 -5.45 33.38 -0.32
N ALA A 91 -5.48 32.75 -1.50
CA ALA A 91 -5.81 33.40 -2.76
C ALA A 91 -7.22 34.01 -2.73
N ASN A 92 -8.20 33.26 -2.20
CA ASN A 92 -9.57 33.75 -2.05
C ASN A 92 -9.66 34.92 -1.04
N ALA A 93 -8.90 34.88 0.06
CA ALA A 93 -8.85 35.97 1.03
C ALA A 93 -8.25 37.25 0.43
N TYR A 94 -7.19 37.15 -0.38
CA TYR A 94 -6.63 38.30 -1.10
C TYR A 94 -7.60 38.88 -2.12
N LEU A 95 -8.30 38.04 -2.88
CA LEU A 95 -9.34 38.49 -3.81
C LEU A 95 -10.47 39.23 -3.07
N GLN A 96 -10.97 38.68 -1.96
CA GLN A 96 -12.01 39.33 -1.16
C GLN A 96 -11.55 40.67 -0.54
N ALA A 97 -10.32 40.73 -0.03
CA ALA A 97 -9.75 41.96 0.51
C ALA A 97 -9.57 43.04 -0.57
N GLY A 98 -9.15 42.64 -1.77
CA GLY A 98 -9.02 43.55 -2.92
C GLY A 98 -10.35 44.06 -3.47
N THR A 99 -11.46 43.34 -3.26
CA THR A 99 -12.81 43.80 -3.64
C THR A 99 -13.48 44.72 -2.61
N LEU A 100 -12.94 44.80 -1.39
CA LEU A 100 -13.47 45.62 -0.29
C LEU A 100 -12.70 46.94 -0.10
N ALA A 101 -11.62 47.15 -0.85
CA ALA A 101 -10.83 48.38 -0.90
C ALA A 101 -11.21 49.22 -2.12
#